data_AF-A0A317V525-F1
#
_entry.id   AF-A0A317V525-F1
#
_cell.length_a   1.000
_cell.length_b   1.000
_cell.length_c   1.000
_cell.angle_alpha   90.00
_cell.angle_beta   90.00
_cell.angle_gamma   90.00
#
_symmetry.space_group_name_H-M   'P 1'
#
loop_
_entity.id
_entity.type
_entity.pdbx_description
1 polymer ?
#
loop_
_entity_poly.entity_id
_entity_poly.type
_entity_poly.pdbx_seq_one_letter_code
_entity_poly.pdbx_strand_id
1 'polypeptide(L)'
;MTVLPSYTADVAPPSYDEVAHKLENLVGGNPTPDKVLDAAEQLSEEEINVLVNGVDSHWPLETEKQKEEFTIGTGQTLSSAEGKDQLQATAITVTQATREIDRIFFALEVKLAQIDGIHKSNFHPEITRLKETYQQILADSRDLAAGIRVRLEVFDSVIIRLCAEPSISVDIRTRELNNFLETSASSERDVIAIEGRFNDLSTSFAKFVGTFSDWAKDREGQITEQIRVVQHELDELNKTLSALNASMTAFKAVCGATWPFTKALAKLMPKFAPFIMIGGLITAGVSVAAIAGLAIAISITEQRIITKTREKTNLQEQLEQIRQTRSELEDFGNASLVDFADAISILAGSWESTAEDAQRIKVWLGEGAVEGKQPEYMRLNTRYNVRKYDAISAYLQYYARGIVS
;
A
#
# COMPACT_ATOMS: atom_id res chain seq x y z
N MET A 1 14.29 -41.28 9.72
CA MET A 1 14.12 -40.72 8.36
C MET A 1 12.72 -41.06 7.91
N THR A 2 11.81 -40.12 8.07
CA THR A 2 10.42 -40.22 7.62
C THR A 2 10.37 -39.58 6.25
N VAL A 3 10.08 -40.39 5.23
CA VAL A 3 9.94 -39.97 3.84
C VAL A 3 8.60 -39.23 3.72
N LEU A 4 8.64 -37.96 3.30
CA LEU A 4 7.44 -37.22 2.92
C LEU A 4 6.82 -37.85 1.67
N PRO A 5 5.49 -38.00 1.57
CA PRO A 5 4.88 -38.53 0.36
C PRO A 5 5.09 -37.57 -0.81
N SER A 6 5.70 -38.09 -1.87
CA SER A 6 5.67 -37.48 -3.21
C SER A 6 4.26 -37.65 -3.76
N TYR A 7 3.54 -36.55 -4.01
CA TYR A 7 2.21 -36.60 -4.61
C TYR A 7 2.30 -37.07 -6.07
N THR A 8 1.64 -38.18 -6.38
CA THR A 8 1.41 -38.71 -7.74
C THR A 8 0.09 -38.16 -8.29
N ALA A 9 -0.05 -38.07 -9.62
CA ALA A 9 -1.16 -37.46 -10.37
C ALA A 9 -2.56 -38.12 -10.24
N ASP A 10 -2.84 -38.81 -9.14
CA ASP A 10 -4.08 -39.56 -8.85
C ASP A 10 -4.94 -38.93 -7.73
N VAL A 11 -4.57 -37.75 -7.22
CA VAL A 11 -5.33 -37.04 -6.18
C VAL A 11 -6.04 -35.85 -6.83
N ALA A 12 -7.37 -35.83 -6.78
CA ALA A 12 -8.15 -34.67 -7.20
C ALA A 12 -7.64 -33.42 -6.44
N PRO A 13 -7.48 -32.27 -7.11
CA PRO A 13 -7.02 -31.06 -6.44
C PRO A 13 -7.95 -30.72 -5.26
N PRO A 14 -7.39 -30.23 -4.12
CA PRO A 14 -8.18 -29.98 -2.94
C PRO A 14 -9.28 -28.94 -3.22
N SER A 15 -10.44 -29.15 -2.62
CA SER A 15 -11.56 -28.22 -2.72
C SER A 15 -11.34 -26.96 -1.87
N TYR A 16 -12.07 -25.88 -2.16
CA TYR A 16 -11.98 -24.64 -1.38
C TYR A 16 -12.24 -24.88 0.10
N ASP A 17 -13.30 -25.61 0.45
CA ASP A 17 -13.67 -25.89 1.84
C ASP A 17 -12.61 -26.71 2.58
N GLU A 18 -11.96 -27.66 1.90
CA GLU A 18 -10.86 -28.44 2.47
C GLU A 18 -9.66 -27.56 2.81
N VAL A 19 -9.29 -26.64 1.90
CA VAL A 19 -8.17 -25.71 2.12
C VAL A 19 -8.53 -24.66 3.18
N ALA A 20 -9.76 -24.14 3.16
CA ALA A 20 -10.25 -23.18 4.16
C ALA A 20 -10.26 -23.80 5.57
N HIS A 21 -10.74 -25.03 5.72
CA HIS A 21 -10.68 -25.74 7.00
C HIS A 21 -9.26 -26.07 7.43
N LYS A 22 -8.37 -26.42 6.48
CA LYS A 22 -6.94 -26.58 6.78
C LYS A 22 -6.37 -25.29 7.36
N LEU A 23 -6.64 -24.15 6.74
CA LEU A 23 -6.21 -22.84 7.23
C LEU A 23 -6.76 -22.56 8.63
N GLU A 24 -8.06 -22.76 8.86
CA GLU A 24 -8.68 -22.57 10.18
C GLU A 24 -8.02 -23.43 11.27
N ASN A 25 -7.71 -24.69 10.95
CA ASN A 25 -7.01 -25.60 11.87
C ASN A 25 -5.57 -25.14 12.17
N LEU A 26 -4.87 -24.59 11.18
CA LEU A 26 -3.52 -24.03 11.35
C LEU A 26 -3.52 -22.76 12.22
N VAL A 27 -4.54 -21.91 12.06
CA VAL A 27 -4.72 -20.70 12.89
C VAL A 27 -5.03 -21.05 14.34
N GLY A 28 -5.85 -22.08 14.55
CA GLY A 28 -6.23 -22.57 15.87
C GLY A 28 -7.06 -21.59 16.69
N GLY A 29 -7.00 -21.74 18.02
CA GLY A 29 -7.78 -20.91 18.95
C GLY A 29 -7.27 -19.46 19.07
N ASN A 30 -8.21 -18.52 19.25
CA ASN A 30 -7.95 -17.08 19.36
C ASN A 30 -7.22 -16.53 18.12
N PRO A 31 -7.92 -16.49 16.96
CA PRO A 31 -7.33 -16.01 15.71
C PRO A 31 -6.92 -14.54 15.83
N THR A 32 -5.77 -14.21 15.26
CA THR A 32 -5.33 -12.83 15.01
C THR A 32 -4.92 -12.72 13.54
N PRO A 33 -4.91 -11.51 12.95
CA PRO A 33 -4.42 -11.31 11.59
C PRO A 33 -3.05 -11.92 11.31
N ASP A 34 -2.07 -11.75 12.20
CA ASP A 34 -0.73 -12.35 12.06
C ASP A 34 -0.81 -13.88 11.99
N LYS A 35 -1.53 -14.51 12.93
CA LYS A 35 -1.69 -15.99 12.90
C LYS A 35 -2.33 -16.49 11.62
N VAL A 36 -3.27 -15.71 11.05
CA VAL A 36 -3.91 -16.07 9.78
C VAL A 36 -2.92 -16.00 8.63
N LEU A 37 -2.10 -14.95 8.57
CA LEU A 37 -1.07 -14.81 7.53
C LEU A 37 0.02 -15.89 7.70
N ASP A 38 0.52 -16.10 8.92
CA ASP A 38 1.51 -17.14 9.25
C ASP A 38 1.01 -18.55 8.93
N ALA A 39 -0.29 -18.81 9.14
CA ALA A 39 -0.92 -20.07 8.77
C ALA A 39 -1.08 -20.21 7.25
N ALA A 40 -1.42 -19.12 6.56
CA ALA A 40 -1.57 -19.12 5.11
C ALA A 40 -0.24 -19.30 4.38
N GLU A 41 0.88 -18.83 4.94
CA GLU A 41 2.23 -19.08 4.43
C GLU A 41 2.62 -20.56 4.45
N GLN A 42 1.94 -21.39 5.25
CA GLN A 42 2.18 -22.85 5.31
C GLN A 42 1.39 -23.63 4.26
N LEU A 43 0.53 -22.96 3.48
CA LEU A 43 -0.21 -23.57 2.37
C LEU A 43 0.69 -23.72 1.14
N SER A 44 0.43 -24.74 0.33
CA SER A 44 1.10 -24.88 -0.97
C SER A 44 0.58 -23.84 -1.97
N GLU A 45 1.33 -23.59 -3.05
CA GLU A 45 0.86 -22.67 -4.11
C GLU A 45 -0.45 -23.14 -4.75
N GLU A 46 -0.66 -24.45 -4.91
CA GLU A 46 -1.91 -25.03 -5.39
C GLU A 46 -3.07 -24.74 -4.43
N GLU A 47 -2.84 -24.89 -3.12
CA GLU A 47 -3.83 -24.58 -2.08
C GLU A 47 -4.16 -23.08 -2.06
N ILE A 48 -3.14 -22.22 -2.18
CA ILE A 48 -3.32 -20.76 -2.30
C ILE A 48 -4.15 -20.43 -3.55
N ASN A 49 -3.85 -21.04 -4.69
CA ASN A 49 -4.60 -20.84 -5.93
C ASN A 49 -6.06 -21.30 -5.80
N VAL A 50 -6.32 -22.38 -5.06
CA VAL A 50 -7.69 -22.82 -4.74
C VAL A 50 -8.43 -21.74 -3.95
N LEU A 51 -7.81 -21.15 -2.93
CA LEU A 51 -8.40 -20.05 -2.17
C LEU A 51 -8.67 -18.82 -3.04
N VAL A 52 -7.69 -18.41 -3.86
CA VAL A 52 -7.81 -17.27 -4.78
C VAL A 52 -8.94 -17.45 -5.78
N ASN A 53 -9.07 -18.64 -6.37
CA ASN A 53 -10.10 -18.93 -7.37
C ASN A 53 -11.50 -19.07 -6.75
N GLY A 54 -11.58 -19.42 -5.46
CA GLY A 54 -12.84 -19.55 -4.72
C GLY A 54 -13.40 -18.25 -4.16
N VAL A 55 -12.65 -17.14 -4.25
CA VAL A 55 -13.06 -15.81 -3.73
C VAL A 55 -14.45 -15.43 -4.24
N ASP A 56 -14.70 -15.58 -5.55
CA ASP A 56 -15.94 -15.12 -6.18
C ASP A 56 -17.21 -15.88 -5.73
N SER A 57 -17.04 -17.08 -5.18
CA SER A 57 -18.12 -17.97 -4.77
C SER A 57 -18.28 -18.08 -3.25
N HIS A 58 -17.34 -17.57 -2.45
CA HIS A 58 -17.31 -17.72 -0.99
C HIS A 58 -17.21 -16.37 -0.28
N TRP A 59 -18.23 -15.54 -0.50
CA TRP A 59 -18.32 -14.22 0.12
C TRP A 59 -18.65 -14.32 1.62
N PRO A 60 -17.83 -13.73 2.51
CA PRO A 60 -17.97 -13.99 3.94
C PRO A 60 -19.02 -13.11 4.65
N LEU A 61 -19.43 -11.98 4.06
CA LEU A 61 -20.34 -11.01 4.72
C LEU A 61 -21.75 -11.03 4.12
N GLU A 62 -22.71 -11.61 4.84
CA GLU A 62 -24.09 -11.78 4.35
C GLU A 62 -25.08 -10.83 5.02
N THR A 63 -24.86 -10.48 6.28
CA THR A 63 -25.81 -9.72 7.12
C THR A 63 -25.32 -8.32 7.45
N GLU A 64 -26.24 -7.38 7.72
CA GLU A 64 -25.88 -6.02 8.18
C GLU A 64 -25.10 -6.04 9.50
N LYS A 65 -25.39 -7.00 10.38
CA LYS A 65 -24.63 -7.18 11.62
C LYS A 65 -23.17 -7.57 11.35
N GLN A 66 -22.93 -8.54 10.47
CA GLN A 66 -21.58 -8.94 10.08
C GLN A 66 -20.81 -7.77 9.44
N LYS A 67 -21.48 -6.92 8.65
CA LYS A 67 -20.86 -5.73 8.03
C LYS A 67 -20.50 -4.67 9.07
N GLU A 68 -21.34 -4.44 10.07
CA GLU A 68 -21.03 -3.55 11.18
C GLU A 68 -19.86 -4.09 12.01
N GLU A 69 -19.89 -5.37 12.39
CA GLU A 69 -18.82 -6.03 13.14
C GLU A 69 -17.51 -6.07 12.35
N PHE A 70 -17.58 -6.27 11.03
CA PHE A 70 -16.42 -6.18 10.13
C PHE A 70 -15.79 -4.79 10.14
N THR A 71 -16.61 -3.75 10.07
CA THR A 71 -16.14 -2.35 10.12
C THR A 71 -15.46 -2.06 11.46
N ILE A 72 -16.09 -2.46 12.56
CA ILE A 72 -15.55 -2.30 13.91
C ILE A 72 -14.22 -3.05 14.01
N GLY A 73 -14.18 -4.31 13.61
CA GLY A 73 -12.99 -5.16 13.63
C GLY A 73 -11.85 -4.62 12.78
N THR A 74 -12.15 -4.09 11.60
CA THR A 74 -11.17 -3.41 10.73
C THR A 74 -10.54 -2.23 11.47
N GLY A 75 -11.37 -1.38 12.08
CA GLY A 75 -10.91 -0.22 12.85
C GLY A 75 -10.13 -0.59 14.11
N GLN A 76 -10.57 -1.61 14.84
CA GLN A 76 -9.91 -2.11 16.05
C GLN A 76 -8.57 -2.75 15.71
N THR A 77 -8.49 -3.50 14.62
CA THR A 77 -7.25 -4.12 14.12
C THR A 77 -6.24 -3.06 13.72
N LEU A 78 -6.67 -2.04 12.96
CA LEU A 78 -5.83 -0.88 12.65
C LEU A 78 -5.28 -0.20 13.92
N SER A 79 -6.09 -0.14 14.97
CA SER A 79 -5.77 0.58 16.22
C SER A 79 -5.01 -0.28 17.24
N SER A 80 -4.89 -1.58 17.00
CA SER A 80 -4.29 -2.54 17.93
C SER A 80 -2.77 -2.39 17.96
N ALA A 81 -2.12 -3.04 18.94
CA ALA A 81 -0.66 -3.08 18.97
C ALA A 81 -0.10 -3.79 17.72
N GLU A 82 -0.70 -4.93 17.36
CA GLU A 82 -0.41 -5.71 16.15
C GLU A 82 -0.52 -4.86 14.87
N GLY A 83 -1.61 -4.09 14.73
CA GLY A 83 -1.79 -3.20 13.57
C GLY A 83 -0.76 -2.07 13.52
N LYS A 84 -0.38 -1.51 14.67
CA LYS A 84 0.67 -0.50 14.75
C LYS A 84 2.05 -1.06 14.41
N ASP A 85 2.36 -2.26 14.87
CA ASP A 85 3.62 -2.97 14.57
C ASP A 85 3.72 -3.26 13.06
N GLN A 86 2.63 -3.69 12.43
CA GLN A 86 2.60 -3.95 11.00
C GLN A 86 2.64 -2.67 10.14
N LEU A 87 2.00 -1.59 10.59
CA LEU A 87 2.16 -0.27 9.97
C LEU A 87 3.60 0.24 10.07
N GLN A 88 4.26 0.02 11.21
CA GLN A 88 5.67 0.33 11.38
C GLN A 88 6.53 -0.48 10.40
N ALA A 89 6.29 -1.79 10.27
CA ALA A 89 7.00 -2.64 9.31
C ALA A 89 6.81 -2.12 7.88
N THR A 90 5.58 -1.74 7.52
CA THR A 90 5.25 -1.15 6.21
C THR A 90 6.02 0.15 5.97
N ALA A 91 6.05 1.05 6.95
CA ALA A 91 6.81 2.30 6.86
C ALA A 91 8.32 2.05 6.70
N ILE A 92 8.87 1.05 7.40
CA ILE A 92 10.28 0.65 7.26
C ILE A 92 10.55 0.17 5.84
N THR A 93 9.74 -0.73 5.29
CA THR A 93 9.88 -1.21 3.90
C THR A 93 9.86 -0.07 2.90
N VAL A 94 8.91 0.86 3.03
CA VAL A 94 8.85 2.06 2.17
C VAL A 94 10.13 2.90 2.28
N THR A 95 10.63 3.13 3.49
CA THR A 95 11.88 3.91 3.68
C THR A 95 13.14 3.19 3.19
N GLN A 96 13.10 1.86 3.11
CA GLN A 96 14.15 1.08 2.45
C GLN A 96 14.06 1.22 0.94
N ALA A 97 12.84 1.17 0.37
CA ALA A 97 12.61 1.38 -1.05
C ALA A 97 13.11 2.78 -1.48
N THR A 98 12.86 3.84 -0.70
CA THR A 98 13.37 5.19 -1.04
C THR A 98 14.90 5.25 -1.10
N ARG A 99 15.61 4.58 -0.20
CA ARG A 99 17.07 4.49 -0.25
C ARG A 99 17.57 3.69 -1.45
N GLU A 100 16.83 2.66 -1.84
CA GLU A 100 17.16 1.86 -3.02
C GLU A 100 16.97 2.69 -4.30
N ILE A 101 15.94 3.54 -4.36
CA ILE A 101 15.73 4.49 -5.45
C ILE A 101 16.94 5.42 -5.61
N ASP A 102 17.44 6.02 -4.51
CA ASP A 102 18.64 6.87 -4.55
C ASP A 102 19.88 6.13 -5.09
N ARG A 103 20.06 4.87 -4.71
CA ARG A 103 21.17 4.02 -5.20
C ARG A 103 21.04 3.75 -6.69
N ILE A 104 19.83 3.43 -7.17
CA ILE A 104 19.56 3.19 -8.58
C ILE A 104 19.80 4.46 -9.40
N PHE A 105 19.32 5.62 -8.94
CA PHE A 105 19.63 6.91 -9.58
C PHE A 105 21.14 7.15 -9.69
N PHE A 106 21.90 6.92 -8.62
CA PHE A 106 23.36 7.05 -8.66
C PHE A 106 24.03 6.08 -9.66
N ALA A 107 23.61 4.81 -9.68
CA ALA A 107 24.13 3.83 -10.62
C ALA A 107 23.84 4.22 -12.08
N LEU A 108 22.62 4.68 -12.36
CA LEU A 108 22.19 5.16 -13.67
C LEU A 108 22.95 6.41 -14.10
N GLU A 109 23.17 7.38 -13.20
CA GLU A 109 23.98 8.57 -13.49
C GLU A 109 25.38 8.20 -13.97
N VAL A 110 26.05 7.26 -13.30
CA VAL A 110 27.40 6.80 -13.67
C VAL A 110 27.39 6.15 -15.05
N LYS A 111 26.43 5.27 -15.32
CA LYS A 111 26.31 4.58 -16.63
C LYS A 111 26.01 5.56 -17.76
N LEU A 112 25.07 6.48 -17.54
CA LEU A 112 24.69 7.48 -18.53
C LEU A 112 25.82 8.49 -18.80
N ALA A 113 26.63 8.83 -17.79
CA ALA A 113 27.81 9.67 -17.99
C ALA A 113 28.85 8.99 -18.91
N GLN A 114 29.04 7.68 -18.76
CA GLN A 114 29.94 6.90 -19.64
C GLN A 114 29.40 6.85 -21.08
N ILE A 115 28.10 6.57 -21.23
CA ILE A 115 27.43 6.56 -22.53
C ILE A 115 27.53 7.92 -23.22
N ASP A 116 27.27 9.01 -22.51
CA ASP A 116 27.40 10.37 -23.04
C ASP A 116 28.84 10.72 -23.42
N GLY A 117 29.81 10.25 -22.65
CA GLY A 117 31.23 10.42 -22.94
C GLY A 117 31.60 9.86 -24.32
N ILE A 118 31.06 8.69 -24.66
CA ILE A 118 31.34 7.93 -25.89
C ILE A 118 30.46 8.42 -27.06
N HIS A 119 29.16 8.59 -26.83
CA HIS A 119 28.18 8.79 -27.91
C HIS A 119 27.65 10.22 -28.05
N LYS A 120 28.02 11.13 -27.13
CA LYS A 120 27.55 12.53 -27.11
C LYS A 120 26.01 12.65 -27.10
N SER A 121 25.35 11.72 -26.42
CA SER A 121 23.89 11.60 -26.34
C SER A 121 23.20 12.59 -25.39
N ASN A 122 23.93 13.09 -24.39
CA ASN A 122 23.49 14.11 -23.43
C ASN A 122 22.33 13.67 -22.51
N PHE A 123 22.26 12.39 -22.13
CA PHE A 123 21.27 11.85 -21.17
C PHE A 123 21.66 12.04 -19.70
N HIS A 124 22.95 12.13 -19.38
CA HIS A 124 23.46 12.29 -18.02
C HIS A 124 22.91 13.55 -17.32
N PRO A 125 22.90 14.74 -17.94
CA PRO A 125 22.33 15.93 -17.30
C PRO A 125 20.82 15.81 -17.02
N GLU A 126 20.09 15.02 -17.82
CA GLU A 126 18.65 14.85 -17.66
C GLU A 126 18.33 13.91 -16.47
N ILE A 127 19.02 12.77 -16.37
CA ILE A 127 18.86 11.86 -15.21
C ILE A 127 19.27 12.53 -13.89
N THR A 128 20.29 13.39 -13.90
CA THR A 128 20.72 14.16 -12.72
C THR A 128 19.62 15.10 -12.24
N ARG A 129 18.95 15.81 -13.16
CA ARG A 129 17.81 16.68 -12.80
C ARG A 129 16.63 15.89 -12.23
N LEU A 130 16.36 14.71 -12.78
CA LEU A 130 15.30 13.83 -12.28
C LEU A 130 15.62 13.34 -10.85
N LYS A 131 16.88 12.97 -10.60
CA LYS A 131 17.37 12.62 -9.26
C LYS A 131 17.26 13.79 -8.27
N GLU A 132 17.72 14.98 -8.65
CA GLU A 132 17.60 16.18 -7.79
C GLU A 132 16.15 16.49 -7.44
N THR A 133 15.25 16.36 -8.42
CA THR A 133 13.80 16.54 -8.22
C THR A 133 13.25 15.48 -7.27
N TYR A 134 13.63 14.21 -7.45
CA TYR A 134 13.27 13.13 -6.54
C TYR A 134 13.71 13.41 -5.10
N GLN A 135 14.96 13.81 -4.90
CA GLN A 135 15.51 14.09 -3.58
C GLN A 135 14.82 15.25 -2.87
N GLN A 136 14.43 16.29 -3.62
CA GLN A 136 13.63 17.39 -3.08
C GLN A 136 12.22 16.92 -2.67
N ILE A 137 11.56 16.12 -3.51
CA ILE A 137 10.25 15.54 -3.18
C ILE A 137 10.35 14.67 -1.94
N LEU A 138 11.38 13.83 -1.85
CA LEU A 138 11.63 12.97 -0.69
C LEU A 138 11.82 13.78 0.59
N ALA A 139 12.66 14.81 0.56
CA ALA A 139 12.91 15.69 1.70
C ALA A 139 11.65 16.43 2.16
N ASP A 140 10.91 17.04 1.22
CA ASP A 140 9.69 17.77 1.55
C ASP A 140 8.59 16.82 2.06
N SER A 141 8.49 15.62 1.50
CA SER A 141 7.51 14.61 1.95
C SER A 141 7.78 14.15 3.38
N ARG A 142 9.06 14.04 3.76
CA ARG A 142 9.49 13.72 5.13
C ARG A 142 9.05 14.79 6.11
N ASP A 143 9.33 16.05 5.78
CA ASP A 143 9.04 17.20 6.65
C ASP A 143 7.52 17.38 6.79
N LEU A 144 6.78 17.20 5.69
CA LEU A 144 5.32 17.22 5.70
C LEU A 144 4.72 16.05 6.51
N ALA A 145 5.25 14.84 6.38
CA ALA A 145 4.82 13.69 7.17
C ALA A 145 4.98 13.97 8.68
N ALA A 146 6.12 14.55 9.09
CA ALA A 146 6.37 14.94 10.47
C ALA A 146 5.37 16.00 10.97
N GLY A 147 4.97 16.94 10.11
CA GLY A 147 3.99 17.98 10.41
C GLY A 147 2.54 17.49 10.48
N ILE A 148 2.09 16.70 9.51
CA ILE A 148 0.73 16.15 9.43
C ILE A 148 0.46 15.23 10.62
N ARG A 149 1.45 14.41 11.00
CA ARG A 149 1.38 13.46 12.11
C ARG A 149 0.74 14.04 13.38
N VAL A 150 1.24 15.18 13.85
CA VAL A 150 0.76 15.82 15.08
C VAL A 150 -0.73 16.21 14.96
N ARG A 151 -1.15 16.64 13.77
CA ARG A 151 -2.53 17.03 13.51
C ARG A 151 -3.47 15.83 13.52
N LEU A 152 -3.02 14.70 12.98
CA LEU A 152 -3.76 13.43 12.99
C LEU A 152 -4.03 12.96 14.42
N GLU A 153 -3.01 12.99 15.29
CA GLU A 153 -3.16 12.62 16.71
C GLU A 153 -4.14 13.54 17.44
N VAL A 154 -4.02 14.86 17.22
CA VAL A 154 -4.92 15.86 17.84
C VAL A 154 -6.36 15.67 17.37
N PHE A 155 -6.57 15.36 16.09
CA PHE A 155 -7.92 15.13 15.58
C PHE A 155 -8.58 13.94 16.29
N ASP A 156 -7.84 12.83 16.42
CA ASP A 156 -8.35 11.59 16.98
C ASP A 156 -8.58 11.62 18.49
N SER A 157 -7.68 12.28 19.21
CA SER A 157 -7.64 12.26 20.67
C SER A 157 -8.36 13.45 21.31
N VAL A 158 -8.42 14.59 20.63
CA VAL A 158 -8.97 15.85 21.16
C VAL A 158 -10.21 16.27 20.40
N ILE A 159 -10.10 16.54 19.09
CA ILE A 159 -11.17 17.20 18.32
C ILE A 159 -12.43 16.32 18.27
N ILE A 160 -12.29 15.03 17.95
CA ILE A 160 -13.43 14.11 17.90
C ILE A 160 -14.14 14.01 19.25
N ARG A 161 -13.38 13.87 20.34
CA ARG A 161 -13.95 13.77 21.69
C ARG A 161 -14.65 15.05 22.11
N LEU A 162 -14.04 16.20 21.83
CA LEU A 162 -14.61 17.51 22.10
C LEU A 162 -15.93 17.71 21.34
N CYS A 163 -15.98 17.36 20.06
CA CYS A 163 -17.19 17.44 19.26
C CYS A 163 -18.29 16.48 19.75
N ALA A 164 -17.91 15.34 20.35
CA ALA A 164 -18.83 14.33 20.86
C ALA A 164 -19.47 14.69 22.20
N GLU A 165 -18.87 15.61 22.95
CA GLU A 165 -19.27 15.91 24.32
C GLU A 165 -20.56 16.77 24.35
N PRO A 166 -21.70 16.21 24.80
CA PRO A 166 -22.97 16.92 24.79
C PRO A 166 -23.03 18.08 25.80
N SER A 167 -22.19 18.05 26.85
CA SER A 167 -22.12 19.15 27.83
C SER A 167 -21.47 20.42 27.28
N ILE A 168 -20.78 20.35 26.14
CA ILE A 168 -20.19 21.50 25.45
C ILE A 168 -21.20 22.05 24.43
N SER A 169 -21.35 23.37 24.36
CA SER A 169 -22.26 24.00 23.39
C SER A 169 -21.84 23.69 21.94
N VAL A 170 -22.82 23.58 21.03
CA VAL A 170 -22.56 23.36 19.60
C VAL A 170 -21.66 24.46 19.02
N ASP A 171 -21.82 25.71 19.49
CA ASP A 171 -20.99 26.84 19.05
C ASP A 171 -19.51 26.65 19.38
N ILE A 172 -19.19 26.22 20.61
CA ILE A 172 -17.80 25.96 21.03
C ILE A 172 -17.23 24.80 20.21
N ARG A 173 -17.98 23.71 20.06
CA ARG A 173 -17.55 22.54 19.27
C ARG A 173 -17.26 22.91 17.82
N THR A 174 -18.14 23.70 17.20
CA THR A 174 -18.01 24.16 15.82
C THR A 174 -16.81 25.09 15.66
N ARG A 175 -16.58 25.99 16.62
CA ARG A 175 -15.42 26.90 16.60
C ARG A 175 -14.10 26.13 16.65
N GLU A 176 -13.95 25.19 17.58
CA GLU A 176 -12.69 24.42 17.70
C GLU A 176 -12.45 23.54 16.47
N LEU A 177 -13.49 22.96 15.88
CA LEU A 177 -13.39 22.21 14.64
C LEU A 177 -12.97 23.08 13.45
N ASN A 178 -13.50 24.31 13.35
CA ASN A 178 -13.08 25.26 12.31
C ASN A 178 -11.62 25.69 12.52
N ASN A 179 -11.21 25.97 13.77
CA ASN A 179 -9.81 26.29 14.08
C ASN A 179 -8.87 25.15 13.64
N PHE A 180 -9.25 23.89 13.87
CA PHE A 180 -8.49 22.72 13.41
C PHE A 180 -8.35 22.69 11.88
N LEU A 181 -9.44 22.92 11.14
CA LEU A 181 -9.43 22.95 9.67
C LEU A 181 -8.58 24.11 9.13
N GLU A 182 -8.77 25.32 9.65
CA GLU A 182 -8.06 26.52 9.21
C GLU A 182 -6.56 26.41 9.44
N THR A 183 -6.16 25.96 10.64
CA THR A 183 -4.73 25.80 10.98
C THR A 183 -4.05 24.72 10.17
N SER A 184 -4.82 23.86 9.49
CA SER A 184 -4.31 22.72 8.73
C SER A 184 -4.43 22.88 7.20
N ALA A 185 -5.05 23.96 6.73
CA ALA A 185 -5.18 24.26 5.29
C ALA A 185 -3.83 24.46 4.57
N SER A 186 -2.75 24.80 5.29
CA SER A 186 -1.41 24.82 4.69
C SER A 186 -0.93 23.42 4.34
N SER A 187 -1.15 22.44 5.23
CA SER A 187 -0.78 21.04 4.99
C SER A 187 -1.50 20.47 3.77
N GLU A 188 -2.75 20.87 3.50
CA GLU A 188 -3.47 20.50 2.27
C GLU A 188 -2.74 20.97 1.01
N ARG A 189 -2.32 22.23 0.98
CA ARG A 189 -1.61 22.79 -0.17
C ARG A 189 -0.26 22.12 -0.38
N ASP A 190 0.45 21.85 0.72
CA ASP A 190 1.76 21.19 0.68
C ASP A 190 1.63 19.75 0.16
N VAL A 191 0.59 19.02 0.59
CA VAL A 191 0.24 17.68 0.06
C VAL A 191 0.03 17.71 -1.45
N ILE A 192 -0.86 18.59 -1.93
CA ILE A 192 -1.22 18.68 -3.35
C ILE A 192 0.01 19.07 -4.19
N ALA A 193 0.85 19.96 -3.67
CA ALA A 193 2.08 20.37 -4.35
C ALA A 193 3.08 19.20 -4.47
N ILE A 194 3.27 18.40 -3.42
CA ILE A 194 4.16 17.24 -3.44
C ILE A 194 3.64 16.18 -4.41
N GLU A 195 2.34 15.86 -4.37
CA GLU A 195 1.71 14.91 -5.30
C GLU A 195 1.86 15.36 -6.75
N GLY A 196 1.59 16.64 -7.03
CA GLY A 196 1.77 17.23 -8.37
C GLY A 196 3.21 17.09 -8.87
N ARG A 197 4.20 17.49 -8.07
CA ARG A 197 5.63 17.34 -8.45
C ARG A 197 6.04 15.89 -8.64
N PHE A 198 5.50 14.96 -7.85
CA PHE A 198 5.79 13.54 -8.02
C PHE A 198 5.18 12.96 -9.31
N ASN A 199 3.96 13.37 -9.67
CA ASN A 199 3.35 13.02 -10.95
C ASN A 199 4.14 13.60 -12.13
N ASP A 200 4.62 14.84 -12.01
CA ASP A 200 5.49 15.48 -13.00
C ASP A 200 6.84 14.75 -13.12
N LEU A 201 7.45 14.34 -12.00
CA LEU A 201 8.67 13.53 -11.97
C LEU A 201 8.44 12.20 -12.68
N SER A 202 7.38 11.47 -12.33
CA SER A 202 7.05 10.16 -12.92
C SER A 202 6.81 10.26 -14.43
N THR A 203 6.10 11.30 -14.86
CA THR A 203 5.86 11.58 -16.29
C THR A 203 7.16 11.92 -17.02
N SER A 204 7.99 12.78 -16.41
CA SER A 204 9.28 13.17 -16.97
C SER A 204 10.24 11.98 -17.03
N PHE A 205 10.24 11.14 -16.01
CA PHE A 205 11.03 9.92 -15.97
C PHE A 205 10.57 8.92 -17.05
N ALA A 206 9.27 8.65 -17.19
CA ALA A 206 8.74 7.80 -18.24
C ALA A 206 9.11 8.30 -19.65
N LYS A 207 9.04 9.62 -19.88
CA LYS A 207 9.48 10.25 -21.13
C LYS A 207 10.99 10.08 -21.36
N PHE A 208 11.79 10.24 -20.30
CA PHE A 208 13.23 10.01 -20.34
C PHE A 208 13.55 8.56 -20.74
N VAL A 209 12.91 7.59 -20.08
CA VAL A 209 13.06 6.15 -20.41
C VAL A 209 12.67 5.89 -21.85
N GLY A 210 11.53 6.42 -22.33
CA GLY A 210 11.11 6.27 -23.73
C GLY A 210 12.16 6.81 -24.71
N THR A 211 12.67 8.02 -24.45
CA THR A 211 13.68 8.66 -25.29
C THR A 211 14.99 7.87 -25.31
N PHE A 212 15.45 7.39 -24.15
CA PHE A 212 16.64 6.54 -24.06
C PHE A 212 16.42 5.20 -24.75
N SER A 213 15.25 4.58 -24.57
CA SER A 213 14.89 3.28 -25.14
C SER A 213 14.89 3.31 -26.66
N ASP A 214 14.30 4.35 -27.26
CA ASP A 214 14.30 4.54 -28.72
C ASP A 214 15.72 4.76 -29.25
N TRP A 215 16.50 5.63 -28.58
CA TRP A 215 17.90 5.86 -28.93
C TRP A 215 18.77 4.61 -28.82
N ALA A 216 18.53 3.77 -27.82
CA ALA A 216 19.26 2.54 -27.56
C ALA A 216 18.89 1.45 -28.58
N LYS A 217 17.61 1.30 -28.96
CA LYS A 217 17.14 0.32 -29.96
C LYS A 217 17.85 0.47 -31.31
N ASP A 218 18.07 1.70 -31.76
CA ASP A 218 18.80 1.99 -33.01
C ASP A 218 20.28 1.55 -32.98
N ARG A 219 20.82 1.24 -31.80
CA ARG A 219 22.23 0.92 -31.57
C ARG A 219 22.45 -0.53 -31.10
N GLU A 220 21.39 -1.31 -30.94
CA GLU A 220 21.44 -2.66 -30.41
C GLU A 220 21.19 -3.74 -31.48
N GLY A 221 22.20 -4.57 -31.80
CA GLY A 221 22.02 -5.77 -32.65
C GLY A 221 21.77 -7.08 -31.87
N GLN A 222 20.60 -7.71 -32.04
CA GLN A 222 20.10 -8.98 -31.46
C GLN A 222 20.18 -9.18 -29.93
N ILE A 223 19.02 -9.42 -29.33
CA ILE A 223 18.75 -9.66 -27.91
C ILE A 223 19.24 -11.07 -27.52
N THR A 224 19.94 -11.20 -26.40
CA THR A 224 20.27 -12.52 -25.82
C THR A 224 18.98 -13.16 -25.27
N GLU A 225 18.63 -14.35 -25.74
CA GLU A 225 17.35 -15.03 -25.46
C GLU A 225 17.00 -15.13 -23.95
N GLN A 226 17.99 -15.25 -23.07
CA GLN A 226 17.77 -15.33 -21.62
C GLN A 226 17.16 -14.05 -21.01
N ILE A 227 17.53 -12.87 -21.52
CA ILE A 227 16.96 -11.59 -21.06
C ILE A 227 15.51 -11.48 -21.54
N ARG A 228 15.22 -11.95 -22.76
CA ARG A 228 13.87 -11.99 -23.31
C ARG A 228 12.94 -12.86 -22.46
N VAL A 229 13.45 -14.00 -21.99
CA VAL A 229 12.71 -14.90 -21.08
C VAL A 229 12.45 -14.22 -19.75
N VAL A 230 13.46 -13.64 -19.08
CA VAL A 230 13.26 -12.97 -17.78
C VAL A 230 12.34 -11.74 -17.90
N GLN A 231 12.39 -10.99 -19.01
CA GLN A 231 11.45 -9.91 -19.29
C GLN A 231 10.01 -10.41 -19.46
N HIS A 232 9.81 -11.51 -20.21
CA HIS A 232 8.50 -12.11 -20.37
C HIS A 232 7.95 -12.63 -19.03
N GLU A 233 8.78 -13.26 -18.20
CA GLU A 233 8.39 -13.72 -16.87
C GLU A 233 8.02 -12.55 -15.95
N LEU A 234 8.75 -11.43 -16.00
CA LEU A 234 8.38 -10.20 -15.29
C LEU A 234 7.04 -9.63 -15.78
N ASP A 235 6.80 -9.62 -17.10
CA ASP A 235 5.52 -9.18 -17.67
C ASP A 235 4.35 -10.06 -17.21
N GLU A 236 4.54 -11.39 -17.17
CA GLU A 236 3.54 -12.33 -16.67
C GLU A 236 3.30 -12.16 -15.16
N LEU A 237 4.36 -12.01 -14.36
CA LEU A 237 4.24 -11.77 -12.93
C LEU A 237 3.50 -10.44 -12.64
N ASN A 238 3.78 -9.38 -13.41
CA ASN A 238 3.07 -8.11 -13.30
C ASN A 238 1.59 -8.22 -13.67
N LYS A 239 1.24 -9.01 -14.69
CA LYS A 239 -0.17 -9.30 -15.05
C LYS A 239 -0.86 -10.08 -13.94
N THR A 240 -0.20 -11.09 -13.37
CA THR A 240 -0.71 -11.86 -12.23
C THR A 240 -0.94 -10.96 -11.02
N LEU A 241 0.04 -10.10 -10.68
CA LEU A 241 -0.09 -9.14 -9.58
C LEU A 241 -1.26 -8.18 -9.82
N SER A 242 -1.44 -7.71 -11.05
CA SER A 242 -2.56 -6.84 -11.42
C SER A 242 -3.91 -7.55 -11.28
N ALA A 243 -4.01 -8.82 -11.69
CA ALA A 243 -5.22 -9.62 -11.54
C ALA A 243 -5.55 -9.88 -10.05
N LEU A 244 -4.56 -10.25 -9.24
CA LEU A 244 -4.72 -10.44 -7.80
C LEU A 244 -5.16 -9.14 -7.10
N ASN A 245 -4.58 -7.99 -7.49
CA ASN A 245 -5.00 -6.68 -6.99
C ASN A 245 -6.42 -6.31 -7.43
N ALA A 246 -6.83 -6.71 -8.64
CA ALA A 246 -8.21 -6.54 -9.11
C ALA A 246 -9.19 -7.39 -8.29
N SER A 247 -8.87 -8.67 -8.01
CA SER A 247 -9.67 -9.53 -7.13
C SER A 247 -9.76 -8.96 -5.71
N MET A 248 -8.64 -8.49 -5.16
CA MET A 248 -8.62 -7.79 -3.86
C MET A 248 -9.48 -6.52 -3.89
N THR A 249 -9.47 -5.77 -5.00
CA THR A 249 -10.31 -4.57 -5.20
C THR A 249 -11.79 -4.93 -5.32
N ALA A 250 -12.13 -6.01 -6.00
CA ALA A 250 -13.50 -6.52 -6.08
C ALA A 250 -14.02 -6.91 -4.68
N PHE A 251 -13.21 -7.64 -3.90
CA PHE A 251 -13.53 -7.95 -2.51
C PHE A 251 -13.73 -6.67 -1.67
N LYS A 252 -12.82 -5.69 -1.79
CA LYS A 252 -12.93 -4.38 -1.14
C LYS A 252 -14.21 -3.65 -1.54
N ALA A 253 -14.64 -3.74 -2.80
CA ALA A 253 -15.87 -3.12 -3.27
C ALA A 253 -17.11 -3.80 -2.67
N VAL A 254 -17.13 -5.14 -2.59
CA VAL A 254 -18.24 -5.90 -2.00
C VAL A 254 -18.35 -5.63 -0.50
N CYS A 255 -17.24 -5.67 0.24
CA CYS A 255 -17.24 -5.43 1.68
C CYS A 255 -17.40 -3.94 2.03
N GLY A 256 -16.81 -3.05 1.22
CA GLY A 256 -16.79 -1.60 1.41
C GLY A 256 -17.99 -0.84 0.81
N ALA A 257 -18.84 -1.48 0.01
CA ALA A 257 -20.05 -0.85 -0.54
C ALA A 257 -21.05 -0.40 0.53
N THR A 258 -20.93 -0.91 1.76
CA THR A 258 -21.85 -0.60 2.84
C THR A 258 -21.36 0.48 3.82
N TRP A 259 -20.05 0.76 3.91
CA TRP A 259 -19.54 1.64 4.96
C TRP A 259 -18.34 2.52 4.51
N PRO A 260 -18.48 3.87 4.48
CA PRO A 260 -17.44 4.81 4.02
C PRO A 260 -16.07 4.65 4.69
N PHE A 261 -16.01 4.27 5.96
CA PHE A 261 -14.76 4.14 6.72
C PHE A 261 -13.80 3.08 6.13
N THR A 262 -14.30 1.88 5.84
CA THR A 262 -13.46 0.76 5.34
C THR A 262 -12.97 1.03 3.92
N LYS A 263 -13.81 1.66 3.09
CA LYS A 263 -13.44 2.10 1.75
C LYS A 263 -12.32 3.15 1.77
N ALA A 264 -12.42 4.15 2.65
CA ALA A 264 -11.38 5.18 2.77
C ALA A 264 -10.04 4.57 3.21
N LEU A 265 -10.05 3.66 4.18
CA LEU A 265 -8.84 2.96 4.64
C LEU A 265 -8.20 2.09 3.57
N ALA A 266 -9.00 1.34 2.83
CA ALA A 266 -8.51 0.43 1.79
C ALA A 266 -7.92 1.16 0.58
N LYS A 267 -8.43 2.37 0.26
CA LYS A 267 -7.84 3.30 -0.72
C LYS A 267 -6.52 3.87 -0.19
N LEU A 268 -6.49 4.24 1.09
CA LEU A 268 -5.35 4.92 1.70
C LEU A 268 -4.13 4.02 1.82
N MET A 269 -4.32 2.79 2.30
CA MET A 269 -3.23 1.86 2.62
C MET A 269 -3.43 0.53 1.88
N PRO A 270 -3.29 0.50 0.54
CA PRO A 270 -3.67 -0.66 -0.27
C PRO A 270 -2.93 -1.94 0.11
N LYS A 271 -1.63 -1.84 0.45
CA LYS A 271 -0.78 -2.95 0.90
C LYS A 271 -1.11 -3.45 2.31
N PHE A 272 -1.59 -2.57 3.19
CA PHE A 272 -2.00 -2.92 4.55
C PHE A 272 -3.47 -3.38 4.64
N ALA A 273 -4.26 -3.10 3.59
CA ALA A 273 -5.68 -3.41 3.56
C ALA A 273 -6.00 -4.89 3.85
N PRO A 274 -5.28 -5.91 3.31
CA PRO A 274 -5.60 -7.30 3.60
C PRO A 274 -5.52 -7.64 5.08
N PHE A 275 -4.51 -7.12 5.79
CA PHE A 275 -4.31 -7.33 7.22
C PHE A 275 -5.51 -6.83 8.05
N ILE A 276 -5.93 -5.58 7.84
CA ILE A 276 -7.07 -5.01 8.58
C ILE A 276 -8.39 -5.68 8.21
N MET A 277 -8.53 -6.15 6.97
CA MET A 277 -9.73 -6.90 6.54
C MET A 277 -9.80 -8.26 7.21
N ILE A 278 -8.69 -8.98 7.37
CA ILE A 278 -8.66 -10.24 8.13
C ILE A 278 -9.17 -10.00 9.55
N GLY A 279 -8.71 -8.94 10.22
CA GLY A 279 -9.18 -8.59 11.56
C GLY A 279 -10.67 -8.22 11.61
N GLY A 280 -11.17 -7.55 10.57
CA GLY A 280 -12.61 -7.35 10.35
C GLY A 280 -13.38 -8.66 10.25
N LEU A 281 -12.92 -9.60 9.43
CA LEU A 281 -13.57 -10.91 9.22
C LEU A 281 -13.58 -11.76 10.49
N ILE A 282 -12.46 -11.77 11.23
CA ILE A 282 -12.37 -12.41 12.55
C ILE A 282 -13.43 -11.85 13.48
N THR A 283 -13.57 -10.52 13.54
CA THR A 283 -14.54 -9.85 14.43
C THR A 283 -15.99 -10.13 14.02
N ALA A 284 -16.26 -10.20 12.71
CA ALA A 284 -17.56 -10.58 12.17
C ALA A 284 -17.89 -12.08 12.32
N GLY A 285 -16.92 -12.90 12.75
CA GLY A 285 -17.10 -14.35 12.96
C GLY A 285 -17.29 -15.12 11.66
N VAL A 286 -16.63 -14.69 10.58
CA VAL A 286 -16.77 -15.26 9.23
C VAL A 286 -15.41 -15.72 8.69
N SER A 287 -15.41 -16.52 7.62
CA SER A 287 -14.17 -17.09 7.09
C SER A 287 -13.20 -16.02 6.59
N VAL A 288 -11.91 -16.24 6.87
CA VAL A 288 -10.78 -15.39 6.44
C VAL A 288 -10.08 -15.90 5.19
N ALA A 289 -10.40 -17.12 4.74
CA ALA A 289 -9.58 -17.89 3.82
C ALA A 289 -9.37 -17.22 2.45
N ALA A 290 -10.43 -16.64 1.88
CA ALA A 290 -10.36 -15.89 0.63
C ALA A 290 -9.34 -14.74 0.69
N ILE A 291 -9.37 -13.94 1.77
CA ILE A 291 -8.47 -12.79 1.92
C ILE A 291 -7.04 -13.22 2.25
N ALA A 292 -6.88 -14.23 3.09
CA ALA A 292 -5.57 -14.78 3.40
C ALA A 292 -4.90 -15.35 2.14
N GLY A 293 -5.63 -16.12 1.33
CA GLY A 293 -5.15 -16.65 0.05
C GLY A 293 -4.71 -15.55 -0.92
N LEU A 294 -5.54 -14.51 -1.09
CA LEU A 294 -5.18 -13.36 -1.94
C LEU A 294 -3.95 -12.61 -1.40
N ALA A 295 -3.86 -12.37 -0.10
CA ALA A 295 -2.75 -11.65 0.51
C ALA A 295 -1.41 -12.37 0.30
N ILE A 296 -1.39 -13.69 0.51
CA ILE A 296 -0.20 -14.51 0.30
C ILE A 296 0.15 -14.62 -1.20
N ALA A 297 -0.84 -14.78 -2.08
CA ALA A 297 -0.60 -14.79 -3.52
C ALA A 297 0.05 -13.48 -4.02
N ILE A 298 -0.41 -12.33 -3.50
CA ILE A 298 0.19 -11.02 -3.79
C ILE A 298 1.65 -11.00 -3.29
N SER A 299 1.89 -11.36 -2.02
CA SER A 299 3.23 -11.38 -1.43
C SER A 299 4.21 -12.28 -2.19
N ILE A 300 3.80 -13.51 -2.54
CA ILE A 300 4.61 -14.44 -3.33
C ILE A 300 4.94 -13.85 -4.70
N THR A 301 3.97 -13.22 -5.36
CA THR A 301 4.16 -12.61 -6.68
C THR A 301 5.13 -11.43 -6.61
N GLU A 302 5.01 -10.56 -5.61
CA GLU A 302 5.95 -9.46 -5.36
C GLU A 302 7.38 -9.97 -5.09
N GLN A 303 7.53 -11.02 -4.27
CA GLN A 303 8.84 -11.62 -4.01
C GLN A 303 9.47 -12.25 -5.26
N ARG A 304 8.65 -12.87 -6.12
CA ARG A 304 9.10 -13.39 -7.42
C ARG A 304 9.54 -12.28 -8.34
N ILE A 305 8.81 -11.15 -8.38
CA ILE A 305 9.22 -9.95 -9.12
C ILE A 305 10.58 -9.48 -8.60
N ILE A 306 10.74 -9.26 -7.29
CA ILE A 306 12.03 -8.84 -6.70
C ILE A 306 13.16 -9.81 -7.06
N THR A 307 12.91 -11.12 -6.93
CA THR A 307 13.92 -12.15 -7.21
C THR A 307 14.28 -12.17 -8.70
N LYS A 308 13.30 -12.08 -9.59
CA LYS A 308 13.51 -12.05 -11.04
C LYS A 308 14.16 -10.75 -11.50
N THR A 309 13.84 -9.62 -10.87
CA THR A 309 14.56 -8.35 -11.07
C THR A 309 16.02 -8.50 -10.68
N ARG A 310 16.34 -9.14 -9.55
CA ARG A 310 17.74 -9.42 -9.14
C ARG A 310 18.46 -10.39 -10.09
N GLU A 311 17.78 -11.46 -10.53
CA GLU A 311 18.31 -12.40 -11.51
C GLU A 311 18.62 -11.70 -12.84
N LYS A 312 17.72 -10.80 -13.27
CA LYS A 312 17.92 -9.94 -14.43
C LYS A 312 19.13 -9.02 -14.26
N THR A 313 19.29 -8.36 -13.12
CA THR A 313 20.46 -7.51 -12.83
C THR A 313 21.76 -8.32 -12.93
N ASN A 314 21.80 -9.54 -12.38
CA ASN A 314 22.98 -10.42 -12.47
C ASN A 314 23.27 -10.88 -13.92
N LEU A 315 22.23 -11.19 -14.70
CA LEU A 315 22.39 -11.55 -16.12
C LEU A 315 22.80 -10.33 -16.99
N GLN A 316 22.41 -9.12 -16.56
CA GLN A 316 22.76 -7.86 -17.23
C GLN A 316 24.20 -7.42 -17.00
N GLU A 317 24.86 -7.83 -15.92
CA GLU A 317 26.30 -7.61 -15.71
C GLU A 317 27.18 -8.23 -16.82
N GLN A 318 26.61 -9.08 -17.68
CA GLN A 318 27.29 -9.73 -18.82
C GLN A 318 26.98 -9.09 -20.19
N LEU A 319 26.31 -7.93 -20.26
CA LEU A 319 25.87 -7.25 -21.50
C LEU A 319 26.62 -5.92 -21.80
N GLU A 320 26.50 -5.47 -23.06
CA GLU A 320 26.92 -4.14 -23.54
C GLU A 320 26.21 -2.98 -22.78
N GLN A 321 26.96 -1.95 -22.38
CA GLN A 321 26.54 -0.90 -21.42
C GLN A 321 25.21 -0.19 -21.75
N ILE A 322 24.91 0.05 -23.03
CA ILE A 322 23.67 0.73 -23.47
C ILE A 322 22.43 -0.10 -23.14
N ARG A 323 22.51 -1.43 -23.32
CA ARG A 323 21.40 -2.37 -23.07
C ARG A 323 21.05 -2.46 -21.61
N GLN A 324 22.07 -2.62 -20.78
CA GLN A 324 21.93 -2.68 -19.34
C GLN A 324 21.24 -1.41 -18.83
N THR A 325 21.72 -0.25 -19.28
CA THR A 325 21.16 1.04 -18.88
C THR A 325 19.70 1.19 -19.28
N ARG A 326 19.30 0.75 -20.49
CA ARG A 326 17.89 0.81 -20.93
C ARG A 326 17.00 -0.01 -20.01
N SER A 327 17.40 -1.24 -19.73
CA SER A 327 16.56 -2.14 -18.96
C SER A 327 16.47 -1.75 -17.49
N GLU A 328 17.57 -1.26 -16.89
CA GLU A 328 17.53 -0.75 -15.52
C GLU A 328 16.64 0.49 -15.40
N LEU A 329 16.61 1.34 -16.43
CA LEU A 329 15.69 2.48 -16.52
C LEU A 329 14.22 2.05 -16.60
N GLU A 330 13.90 1.04 -17.43
CA GLU A 330 12.55 0.48 -17.54
C GLU A 330 12.08 -0.17 -16.24
N ASP A 331 12.93 -0.96 -15.58
CA ASP A 331 12.60 -1.65 -14.33
C ASP A 331 12.39 -0.67 -13.17
N PHE A 332 13.26 0.34 -13.07
CA PHE A 332 13.17 1.37 -12.04
C PHE A 332 11.86 2.17 -12.11
N GLY A 333 11.41 2.48 -13.33
CA GLY A 333 10.11 3.14 -13.54
C GLY A 333 8.91 2.28 -13.14
N ASN A 334 8.99 0.96 -13.36
CA ASN A 334 7.86 0.04 -13.18
C ASN A 334 7.68 -0.48 -11.74
N ALA A 335 8.75 -0.53 -10.94
CA ALA A 335 8.70 -1.07 -9.58
C ALA A 335 9.00 -0.01 -8.51
N SER A 336 10.20 0.57 -8.54
CA SER A 336 10.70 1.38 -7.43
C SER A 336 9.99 2.74 -7.31
N LEU A 337 9.66 3.40 -8.42
CA LEU A 337 8.86 4.64 -8.37
C LEU A 337 7.42 4.41 -7.90
N VAL A 338 6.84 3.22 -8.13
CA VAL A 338 5.50 2.86 -7.65
C VAL A 338 5.46 2.76 -6.13
N ASP A 339 6.48 2.16 -5.50
CA ASP A 339 6.56 2.09 -4.03
C ASP A 339 6.64 3.47 -3.37
N PHE A 340 7.32 4.42 -4.01
CA PHE A 340 7.34 5.80 -3.53
C PHE A 340 6.00 6.53 -3.78
N ALA A 341 5.33 6.23 -4.90
CA ALA A 341 3.98 6.73 -5.18
C ALA A 341 2.97 6.33 -4.09
N ASP A 342 3.07 5.08 -3.60
CA ASP A 342 2.24 4.60 -2.48
C ASP A 342 2.45 5.44 -1.21
N ALA A 343 3.70 5.80 -0.91
CA ALA A 343 4.03 6.60 0.26
C ALA A 343 3.44 8.01 0.18
N ILE A 344 3.56 8.66 -0.99
CA ILE A 344 2.95 9.96 -1.26
C ILE A 344 1.43 9.87 -1.20
N SER A 345 0.83 8.78 -1.70
CA SER A 345 -0.61 8.52 -1.65
C SER A 345 -1.13 8.35 -0.23
N ILE A 346 -0.39 7.65 0.65
CA ILE A 346 -0.73 7.54 2.08
C ILE A 346 -0.68 8.92 2.74
N LEU A 347 0.36 9.70 2.46
CA LEU A 347 0.49 11.05 3.01
C LEU A 347 -0.69 11.93 2.57
N ALA A 348 -1.00 11.94 1.27
CA ALA A 348 -2.07 12.76 0.72
C ALA A 348 -3.45 12.34 1.20
N GLY A 349 -3.76 11.04 1.08
CA GLY A 349 -5.05 10.50 1.48
C GLY A 349 -5.29 10.57 2.99
N SER A 350 -4.24 10.61 3.82
CA SER A 350 -4.40 10.73 5.27
C SER A 350 -4.98 12.09 5.64
N TRP A 351 -4.53 13.14 4.95
CA TRP A 351 -5.06 14.49 5.10
C TRP A 351 -6.46 14.62 4.49
N GLU A 352 -6.66 14.15 3.25
CA GLU A 352 -7.97 14.13 2.58
C GLU A 352 -9.03 13.48 3.48
N SER A 353 -8.73 12.29 4.00
CA SER A 353 -9.64 11.57 4.89
C SER A 353 -9.92 12.36 6.17
N THR A 354 -8.92 13.01 6.77
CA THR A 354 -9.09 13.81 7.99
C THR A 354 -10.01 15.01 7.76
N ALA A 355 -9.80 15.73 6.66
CA ALA A 355 -10.61 16.86 6.27
C ALA A 355 -12.06 16.45 5.98
N GLU A 356 -12.26 15.31 5.29
CA GLU A 356 -13.59 14.77 5.02
C GLU A 356 -14.34 14.42 6.31
N ASP A 357 -13.71 13.69 7.24
CA ASP A 357 -14.36 13.33 8.50
C ASP A 357 -14.63 14.56 9.38
N ALA A 358 -13.72 15.54 9.41
CA ALA A 358 -13.93 16.83 10.05
C ALA A 358 -15.14 17.57 9.43
N GLN A 359 -15.25 17.58 8.11
CA GLN A 359 -16.38 18.21 7.42
C GLN A 359 -17.70 17.50 7.71
N ARG A 360 -17.72 16.16 7.79
CA ARG A 360 -18.92 15.39 8.20
C ARG A 360 -19.35 15.74 9.63
N ILE A 361 -18.40 15.89 10.55
CA ILE A 361 -18.69 16.35 11.93
C ILE A 361 -19.26 17.76 11.93
N LYS A 362 -18.70 18.66 11.10
CA LYS A 362 -19.20 20.04 10.97
C LYS A 362 -20.65 20.08 10.49
N VAL A 363 -21.00 19.28 9.49
CA VAL A 363 -22.39 19.14 9.00
C VAL A 363 -23.29 18.64 10.12
N TRP A 364 -22.90 17.57 10.82
CA TRP A 364 -23.68 17.02 11.93
C TRP A 364 -23.90 18.02 13.08
N LEU A 365 -22.87 18.80 13.45
CA LEU A 365 -23.00 19.88 14.43
C LEU A 365 -23.99 20.95 13.94
N GLY A 366 -23.93 21.36 12.67
CA GLY A 366 -24.84 22.33 12.06
C GLY A 366 -26.30 21.86 12.00
N GLU A 367 -26.53 20.54 11.95
CA GLU A 367 -27.86 19.93 12.02
C GLU A 367 -28.37 19.74 13.47
N GLY A 368 -27.69 20.32 14.46
CA GLY A 368 -28.10 20.26 15.87
C GLY A 368 -27.54 19.06 16.65
N ALA A 369 -26.53 18.38 16.11
CA ALA A 369 -25.81 17.29 16.80
C ALA A 369 -26.72 16.13 17.27
N VAL A 370 -27.65 15.69 16.42
CA VAL A 370 -28.61 14.62 16.74
C VAL A 370 -27.88 13.30 17.05
N GLU A 371 -28.12 12.73 18.24
CA GLU A 371 -27.38 11.58 18.80
C GLU A 371 -27.39 10.32 17.91
N GLY A 372 -28.47 10.08 17.16
CA GLY A 372 -28.59 8.96 16.21
C GLY A 372 -28.02 9.20 14.82
N LYS A 373 -27.53 10.42 14.52
CA LYS A 373 -26.99 10.81 13.21
C LYS A 373 -25.50 11.16 13.26
N GLN A 374 -24.83 10.79 14.34
CA GLN A 374 -23.40 11.02 14.50
C GLN A 374 -22.63 10.43 13.31
N PRO A 375 -21.62 11.12 12.77
CA PRO A 375 -20.78 10.56 11.71
C PRO A 375 -20.18 9.22 12.17
N GLU A 376 -20.48 8.16 11.41
CA GLU A 376 -19.65 6.99 11.11
C GLU A 376 -18.33 6.92 11.91
N TYR A 377 -17.28 7.67 11.53
CA TYR A 377 -15.97 7.55 12.14
C TYR A 377 -15.93 8.08 13.58
N MET A 378 -16.65 9.16 13.84
CA MET A 378 -16.80 9.74 15.17
C MET A 378 -17.44 8.74 16.15
N ARG A 379 -18.44 7.97 15.68
CA ARG A 379 -19.06 6.87 16.42
C ARG A 379 -18.06 5.74 16.67
N LEU A 380 -17.32 5.31 15.63
CA LEU A 380 -16.27 4.29 15.77
C LEU A 380 -15.20 4.66 16.81
N ASN A 381 -14.73 5.91 16.79
CA ASN A 381 -13.73 6.42 17.71
C ASN A 381 -14.24 6.50 19.16
N THR A 382 -15.45 7.00 19.36
CA THR A 382 -16.02 7.23 20.70
C THR A 382 -16.57 5.97 21.35
N ARG A 383 -17.15 5.04 20.59
CA ARG A 383 -17.82 3.84 21.13
C ARG A 383 -16.95 2.58 21.10
N TYR A 384 -16.08 2.45 20.10
CA TYR A 384 -15.29 1.24 19.88
C TYR A 384 -13.78 1.48 19.99
N ASN A 385 -13.38 2.68 20.41
CA ASN A 385 -11.99 3.10 20.57
C ASN A 385 -11.15 2.93 19.30
N VAL A 386 -11.76 3.09 18.13
CA VAL A 386 -11.03 3.12 16.85
C VAL A 386 -10.24 4.42 16.74
N ARG A 387 -8.94 4.31 16.49
CA ARG A 387 -7.97 5.41 16.43
C ARG A 387 -7.24 5.39 15.09
N LYS A 388 -7.99 5.58 13.99
CA LYS A 388 -7.46 5.54 12.62
C LYS A 388 -6.33 6.54 12.42
N TYR A 389 -6.51 7.79 12.85
CA TYR A 389 -5.54 8.85 12.62
C TYR A 389 -4.34 8.74 13.56
N ASP A 390 -4.51 8.20 14.76
CA ASP A 390 -3.38 7.79 15.63
C ASP A 390 -2.53 6.68 14.98
N ALA A 391 -3.16 5.66 14.39
CA ALA A 391 -2.46 4.59 13.70
C ALA A 391 -1.70 5.12 12.46
N ILE A 392 -2.34 5.96 11.65
CA ILE A 392 -1.70 6.61 10.50
C ILE A 392 -0.59 7.58 10.95
N SER A 393 -0.78 8.28 12.07
CA SER A 393 0.25 9.11 12.69
C SER A 393 1.52 8.30 12.98
N ALA A 394 1.38 7.11 13.58
CA ALA A 394 2.50 6.23 13.84
C ALA A 394 3.23 5.83 12.55
N TYR A 395 2.49 5.48 11.48
CA TYR A 395 3.07 5.23 10.15
C TYR A 395 3.89 6.43 9.66
N LEU A 396 3.31 7.63 9.66
CA LEU A 396 3.98 8.86 9.21
C LEU A 396 5.22 9.19 10.04
N GLN A 397 5.22 8.86 11.34
CA GLN A 397 6.38 9.00 12.21
C GLN A 397 7.55 8.14 11.74
N TYR A 398 7.28 6.87 11.46
CA TYR A 398 8.31 5.93 11.03
C TYR A 398 8.81 6.26 9.64
N TYR A 399 7.91 6.64 8.74
CA TYR A 399 8.27 7.15 7.42
C TYR A 399 9.22 8.37 7.52
N ALA A 400 8.82 9.39 8.28
CA ALA A 400 9.61 10.61 8.44
C ALA A 400 10.98 10.35 9.09
N ARG A 401 11.07 9.41 10.04
CA ARG A 401 12.33 9.03 10.69
C ARG A 401 13.23 8.16 9.82
N GLY A 402 12.65 7.33 8.96
CA GLY A 402 13.40 6.41 8.11
C GLY A 402 14.09 7.09 6.93
N ILE A 403 13.58 8.26 6.51
CA ILE A 403 14.23 9.11 5.51
C ILE A 403 15.34 9.93 6.19
N VAL A 404 16.58 9.48 6.03
CA VAL A 404 17.77 10.19 6.49
C VAL A 404 18.33 10.95 5.30
N SER A 405 18.45 12.27 5.43
CA SER A 405 19.07 13.17 4.45
C SER A 405 20.58 13.04 4.44
#